data_AF-A0A3C1Q0N3-F1
#
_entry.id   AF-A0A3C1Q0N3-F1
#
_cell.length_a   1.000
_cell.length_b   1.000
_cell.length_c   1.000
_cell.angle_alpha   90.00
_cell.angle_beta   90.00
_cell.angle_gamma   90.00
#
_symmetry.space_group_name_H-M   'P 1'
#
loop_
_entity.id
_entity.type
_entity.pdbx_description
1 polymer ?
#
loop_
_entity_poly.entity_id
_entity_poly.type
_entity_poly.pdbx_seq_one_letter_code
_entity_poly.pdbx_strand_id
1 'polypeptide(L)'
;PNRDDVREGVITYKIAAHAADLAKGHPAAQERDNAISKARFEFRWRDQFALGLDPARAIDFHDETLPAEGAKTAHFCSMCGPTFCSMKITADVRKYAEENGYTGDDLSKRELVDSTASE
;
A
#
# COMPACT_ATOMS: atom_id res chain seq x y z
N PRO A 1 29.61 16.09 -8.86
CA PRO A 1 28.42 15.76 -8.03
C PRO A 1 28.70 16.12 -6.58
N ASN A 2 27.80 16.88 -5.95
CA ASN A 2 27.80 17.10 -4.50
C ASN A 2 27.22 15.86 -3.78
N ARG A 3 27.14 15.90 -2.44
CA ARG A 3 26.63 14.78 -1.62
C ARG A 3 25.21 14.36 -1.99
N ASP A 4 24.34 15.32 -2.25
CA ASP A 4 22.93 15.07 -2.54
C ASP A 4 22.76 14.53 -3.97
N ASP A 5 23.52 15.05 -4.94
CA ASP A 5 23.57 14.50 -6.30
C ASP A 5 23.96 13.00 -6.29
N VAL A 6 24.91 12.61 -5.43
CA VAL A 6 25.32 11.21 -5.30
C VAL A 6 24.20 10.37 -4.69
N ARG A 7 23.54 10.84 -3.64
CA ARG A 7 22.39 10.14 -3.03
C ARG A 7 21.29 9.94 -4.05
N GLU A 8 20.92 10.97 -4.80
CA GLU A 8 19.88 10.90 -5.83
C GLU A 8 20.23 9.93 -6.95
N GLY A 9 21.46 9.99 -7.46
CA GLY A 9 21.93 9.05 -8.47
C GLY A 9 21.86 7.60 -7.99
N VAL A 10 22.35 7.31 -6.78
CA VAL A 10 22.33 5.95 -6.22
C VAL A 10 20.90 5.43 -6.01
N ILE A 11 20.02 6.24 -5.43
CA ILE A 11 18.62 5.83 -5.21
C ILE A 11 17.91 5.60 -6.56
N THR A 12 18.13 6.48 -7.53
CA THR A 12 17.55 6.34 -8.88
C THR A 12 17.98 5.03 -9.55
N TYR A 13 19.27 4.70 -9.52
CA TYR A 13 19.75 3.44 -10.10
C TYR A 13 19.26 2.21 -9.33
N LYS A 14 19.08 2.29 -8.01
CA LYS A 14 18.46 1.21 -7.22
C LYS A 14 17.01 0.96 -7.64
N ILE A 15 16.25 2.02 -7.91
CA ILE A 15 14.88 1.90 -8.46
C ILE A 15 14.92 1.20 -9.82
N ALA A 16 15.79 1.64 -10.72
CA ALA A 16 15.90 1.06 -12.06
C ALA A 16 16.31 -0.42 -12.02
N ALA A 17 17.28 -0.78 -11.18
CA ALA A 17 17.72 -2.16 -11.00
C ALA A 17 16.58 -3.05 -10.45
N HIS A 18 15.89 -2.59 -9.40
CA HIS A 18 14.76 -3.32 -8.83
C HIS A 18 13.61 -3.49 -9.83
N ALA A 19 13.30 -2.45 -10.61
CA ALA A 19 12.30 -2.53 -11.66
C ALA A 19 12.67 -3.56 -12.74
N ALA A 20 13.94 -3.64 -13.12
CA ALA A 20 14.44 -4.66 -14.03
C ALA A 20 14.32 -6.07 -13.43
N ASP A 21 14.62 -6.23 -12.14
CA ASP A 21 14.48 -7.52 -11.44
C ASP A 21 13.03 -7.98 -11.33
N LEU A 22 12.08 -7.07 -11.09
CA LEU A 22 10.64 -7.36 -11.18
C LEU A 22 10.25 -7.83 -12.59
N ALA A 23 10.68 -7.10 -13.63
CA ALA A 23 10.36 -7.44 -15.02
C ALA A 23 10.95 -8.80 -15.45
N LYS A 24 12.11 -9.17 -14.89
CA LYS A 24 12.75 -10.48 -15.11
C LYS A 24 12.12 -11.61 -14.29
N GLY A 25 11.22 -11.31 -13.36
CA GLY A 25 10.70 -12.30 -12.41
C GLY A 25 11.77 -12.82 -11.44
N HIS A 26 12.72 -11.96 -11.05
CA HIS A 26 13.77 -12.36 -10.10
C HIS A 26 13.13 -12.80 -8.77
N PRO A 27 13.56 -13.95 -8.19
CA PRO A 27 13.05 -14.41 -6.90
C PRO A 27 13.14 -13.31 -5.83
N ALA A 28 12.13 -13.22 -4.97
CA ALA A 28 11.98 -12.24 -3.88
C ALA A 28 11.85 -10.75 -4.28
N ALA A 29 12.02 -10.35 -5.55
CA ALA A 29 11.81 -8.96 -5.95
C ALA A 29 10.38 -8.49 -5.66
N GLN A 30 9.40 -9.34 -5.97
CA GLN A 30 7.99 -9.05 -5.72
C GLN A 30 7.62 -9.06 -4.22
N GLU A 31 8.33 -9.83 -3.40
CA GLU A 31 8.06 -9.90 -1.95
C GLU A 31 8.30 -8.54 -1.27
N ARG A 32 9.37 -7.83 -1.68
CA ARG A 32 9.65 -6.47 -1.21
C ARG A 32 8.49 -5.51 -1.51
N ASP A 33 7.98 -5.56 -2.74
CA ASP A 33 6.91 -4.70 -3.21
C ASP A 33 5.57 -5.02 -2.54
N ASN A 34 5.30 -6.30 -2.33
CA ASN A 34 4.14 -6.77 -1.58
C ASN A 34 4.22 -6.32 -0.11
N ALA A 35 5.40 -6.40 0.53
CA ALA A 35 5.58 -6.00 1.91
C ALA A 35 5.33 -4.50 2.13
N ILE A 36 5.91 -3.63 1.29
CA ILE A 36 5.68 -2.18 1.40
C ILE A 36 4.24 -1.79 1.03
N SER A 37 3.64 -2.46 0.05
CA SER A 37 2.25 -2.22 -0.34
C SER A 37 1.26 -2.65 0.75
N LYS A 38 1.55 -3.77 1.43
CA LYS A 38 0.76 -4.22 2.58
C LYS A 38 0.88 -3.23 3.74
N ALA A 39 2.09 -2.77 4.07
CA ALA A 39 2.29 -1.75 5.11
C ALA A 39 1.54 -0.45 4.78
N ARG A 40 1.54 -0.04 3.51
CA ARG A 40 0.80 1.13 3.01
C ARG A 40 -0.71 0.97 3.19
N PHE A 41 -1.28 -0.17 2.79
CA PHE A 41 -2.72 -0.42 2.91
C PHE A 41 -3.19 -0.51 4.37
N GLU A 42 -2.36 -1.08 5.24
CA GLU A 42 -2.63 -1.23 6.68
C GLU A 42 -2.25 0.02 7.50
N PHE A 43 -1.84 1.11 6.84
CA PHE A 43 -1.41 2.36 7.47
C PHE A 43 -0.30 2.19 8.53
N ARG A 44 0.55 1.17 8.35
CA ARG A 44 1.76 0.97 9.17
C ARG A 44 2.87 1.89 8.66
N TRP A 45 2.69 3.20 8.87
CA TRP A 45 3.54 4.25 8.30
C TRP A 45 5.03 4.02 8.54
N ARG A 46 5.42 3.69 9.78
CA ARG A 46 6.83 3.43 10.13
C ARG A 46 7.41 2.24 9.36
N ASP A 47 6.63 1.18 9.19
CA ASP A 47 7.05 0.01 8.43
C ASP A 47 7.16 0.34 6.94
N GLN A 48 6.21 1.12 6.40
CA GLN A 48 6.26 1.60 5.02
C GLN A 48 7.52 2.45 4.77
N PHE A 49 7.88 3.35 5.69
CA PHE A 49 9.10 4.16 5.59
C PHE A 49 10.35 3.29 5.66
N ALA A 50 10.43 2.37 6.64
CA ALA A 50 11.57 1.49 6.83
C ALA A 50 11.82 0.58 5.61
N LEU A 51 10.76 0.17 4.91
CA LEU A 51 10.85 -0.63 3.69
C LEU A 51 11.22 0.21 2.44
N GLY A 52 11.12 1.54 2.51
CA GLY A 52 11.47 2.45 1.43
C GLY A 52 12.97 2.40 1.08
N LEU A 53 13.31 2.73 -0.17
CA LEU A 53 14.72 2.83 -0.59
C LEU A 53 15.44 4.03 0.05
N ASP A 54 14.67 5.03 0.47
CA ASP A 54 15.15 6.22 1.17
C ASP A 54 14.18 6.58 2.33
N PRO A 55 14.31 5.90 3.49
CA PRO A 55 13.37 6.06 4.61
C PRO A 55 13.28 7.47 5.15
N ALA A 56 14.41 8.17 5.27
CA ALA A 56 14.46 9.54 5.79
C ALA A 56 13.64 10.49 4.90
N ARG A 57 13.83 10.43 3.58
CA ARG A 57 13.08 11.26 2.63
C ARG A 57 11.58 10.95 2.66
N ALA A 58 11.20 9.69 2.84
CA ALA A 58 9.78 9.30 2.93
C ALA A 58 9.11 9.85 4.20
N ILE A 59 9.83 9.89 5.32
CA ILE A 59 9.37 10.51 6.58
C ILE A 59 9.23 12.02 6.37
N ASP A 60 10.27 12.67 5.85
CA ASP A 60 10.30 14.12 5.65
C ASP A 60 9.09 14.58 4.82
N PHE A 61 8.80 13.91 3.69
CA PHE A 61 7.68 14.27 2.81
C PHE A 61 6.31 14.05 3.44
N HIS A 62 6.15 13.03 4.29
CA HIS A 62 4.91 12.86 5.05
C HIS A 62 4.75 13.98 6.10
N ASP A 63 5.84 14.28 6.81
CA ASP A 63 5.85 15.16 7.97
C ASP A 63 5.83 16.65 7.60
N GLU A 64 6.13 17.00 6.35
CA GLU A 64 5.92 18.34 5.79
C GLU A 64 4.50 18.87 6.04
N THR A 65 3.51 17.98 6.10
CA THR A 65 2.09 18.34 6.31
C THR A 65 1.47 17.69 7.53
N LEU A 66 2.01 16.55 7.99
CA LEU A 66 1.48 15.79 9.13
C LEU A 66 2.60 15.38 10.11
N PRO A 67 3.27 16.34 10.77
CA PRO A 67 4.46 16.07 11.59
C PRO A 67 4.14 15.38 12.93
N ALA A 68 2.88 15.43 13.39
CA ALA A 68 2.51 14.89 14.70
C ALA A 68 2.69 13.36 14.73
N GLU A 69 3.21 12.82 15.84
CA GLU A 69 3.42 11.36 15.99
C GLU A 69 2.12 10.55 15.82
N GLY A 70 0.97 11.11 16.23
CA GLY A 70 -0.33 10.47 16.02
C GLY A 70 -0.70 10.27 14.54
N ALA A 71 -0.10 11.04 13.62
CA ALA A 71 -0.30 10.83 12.18
C ALA A 71 0.33 9.53 11.67
N LYS A 72 1.35 8.99 12.37
CA LYS A 72 1.99 7.71 12.02
C LYS A 72 1.11 6.49 12.31
N THR A 73 -0.06 6.70 12.90
CA THR A 73 -1.11 5.71 13.10
C THR A 73 -2.42 6.11 12.43
N ALA A 74 -2.44 7.21 11.66
CA ALA A 74 -3.64 7.70 11.01
C ALA A 74 -3.97 6.89 9.75
N HIS A 75 -5.26 6.62 9.55
CA HIS A 75 -5.77 5.95 8.35
C HIS A 75 -6.00 6.94 7.17
N PHE A 76 -5.10 7.91 6.99
CA PHE A 76 -5.09 8.86 5.89
C PHE A 76 -3.75 9.60 5.83
N CYS A 77 -3.50 10.30 4.73
CA CYS A 77 -2.46 11.33 4.61
C CYS A 77 -3.07 12.67 4.17
N SER A 78 -2.24 13.69 4.03
CA SER A 78 -2.66 15.05 3.63
C SER A 78 -3.24 15.12 2.22
N MET A 79 -2.97 14.15 1.34
CA MET A 79 -3.45 14.17 -0.04
C MET A 79 -4.97 14.08 -0.15
N CYS A 80 -5.61 13.20 0.63
CA CYS A 80 -7.06 12.96 0.56
C CYS A 80 -7.79 13.30 1.86
N GLY A 81 -7.04 13.45 2.96
CA GLY A 81 -7.62 13.66 4.28
C GLY A 81 -8.41 12.47 4.82
N PRO A 82 -9.05 12.64 6.00
CA PRO A 82 -9.68 11.54 6.74
C PRO A 82 -10.94 10.97 6.08
N THR A 83 -11.59 11.73 5.21
CA THR A 83 -12.90 11.38 4.63
C THR A 83 -12.78 10.70 3.28
N PHE A 84 -11.80 11.09 2.46
CA PHE A 84 -11.71 10.66 1.05
C PHE A 84 -10.55 9.71 0.76
N CYS A 85 -9.88 9.17 1.79
CA CYS A 85 -8.82 8.19 1.58
C CYS A 85 -9.39 6.88 1.01
N SER A 86 -9.00 6.54 -0.22
CA SER A 86 -9.47 5.34 -0.94
C SER A 86 -9.16 4.02 -0.21
N MET A 87 -7.99 3.91 0.42
CA MET A 87 -7.60 2.71 1.17
C MET A 87 -8.45 2.53 2.44
N LYS A 88 -8.75 3.63 3.14
CA LYS A 88 -9.66 3.60 4.29
C LYS A 88 -11.07 3.20 3.87
N ILE A 89 -11.60 3.83 2.83
CA ILE A 89 -12.92 3.47 2.28
C ILE A 89 -12.95 2.00 1.88
N THR A 90 -11.89 1.49 1.26
CA THR A 90 -11.76 0.07 0.91
C THR A 90 -11.78 -0.84 2.14
N ALA A 91 -11.10 -0.46 3.23
CA ALA A 91 -11.14 -1.20 4.49
C ALA A 91 -12.56 -1.22 5.10
N ASP A 92 -13.25 -0.08 5.08
CA ASP A 92 -14.63 0.04 5.57
C ASP A 92 -15.60 -0.82 4.72
N VAL A 93 -15.44 -0.82 3.39
CA VAL A 93 -16.23 -1.68 2.48
C VAL A 93 -15.95 -3.16 2.71
N ARG A 94 -14.69 -3.57 2.93
CA ARG A 94 -14.35 -4.97 3.24
C ARG A 94 -15.02 -5.42 4.54
N LYS A 95 -14.97 -4.59 5.58
CA LYS A 95 -15.64 -4.85 6.85
C LYS A 95 -17.16 -4.98 6.66
N TYR A 96 -17.77 -4.06 5.92
CA TYR A 96 -19.20 -4.15 5.59
C TYR A 96 -19.53 -5.45 4.84
N ALA A 97 -18.69 -5.84 3.88
CA ALA A 97 -18.88 -7.07 3.11
C ALA A 97 -18.80 -8.33 3.99
N GLU A 98 -17.88 -8.37 4.95
CA GLU A 98 -17.77 -9.45 5.94
C GLU A 98 -19.02 -9.54 6.84
N GLU A 99 -19.55 -8.39 7.28
CA GLU A 99 -20.74 -8.34 8.15
C GLU A 99 -22.05 -8.67 7.40
N ASN A 100 -22.11 -8.46 6.08
CA ASN A 100 -23.34 -8.54 5.29
C ASN A 100 -23.35 -9.65 4.23
N GLY A 101 -22.36 -10.54 4.24
CA GLY A 101 -22.34 -11.71 3.35
C GLY A 101 -22.02 -11.38 1.89
N TYR A 102 -21.07 -10.48 1.64
CA TYR A 102 -20.53 -10.17 0.32
C TYR A 102 -19.09 -10.67 0.16
N THR A 103 -18.69 -11.69 0.92
CA THR A 103 -17.38 -12.31 0.76
C THR A 103 -17.36 -13.20 -0.48
N GLY A 104 -16.17 -13.58 -0.96
CA GLY A 104 -16.06 -14.44 -2.14
C GLY A 104 -16.80 -15.78 -1.99
N ASP A 105 -16.84 -16.33 -0.77
CA ASP A 105 -17.56 -17.56 -0.46
C ASP A 105 -19.09 -17.36 -0.49
N ASP A 106 -19.57 -16.18 -0.09
CA ASP A 106 -21.00 -15.88 -0.11
C ASP A 106 -21.49 -15.61 -1.54
N LEU A 107 -20.68 -14.89 -2.32
CA LEU A 107 -20.98 -14.59 -3.73
C LEU A 107 -20.97 -15.85 -4.59
N SER A 108 -19.99 -16.72 -4.41
CA SER A 108 -19.93 -18.00 -5.15
C SER A 108 -21.10 -18.92 -4.81
N LYS A 109 -21.53 -19.00 -3.54
CA LYS A 109 -22.74 -19.73 -3.14
C LYS A 109 -23.99 -19.14 -3.77
N ARG A 110 -24.10 -17.82 -3.85
CA ARG A 110 -25.26 -17.14 -4.44
C ARG A 110 -25.33 -17.36 -5.96
N GLU A 111 -24.19 -17.30 -6.65
CA GLU A 111 -24.08 -17.59 -8.08
C GLU A 111 -24.44 -19.06 -8.38
N LEU A 112 -24.01 -20.01 -7.53
CA LEU A 112 -24.44 -21.41 -7.60
C LEU A 112 -25.96 -21.56 -7.43
N VAL A 113 -26.56 -20.90 -6.44
CA VAL A 113 -28.02 -20.95 -6.22
C VAL A 113 -28.78 -20.37 -7.41
N ASP A 114 -28.39 -19.20 -7.92
CA ASP A 114 -29.04 -18.56 -9.08
C ASP A 114 -28.91 -19.42 -10.35
N SER A 115 -27.77 -20.11 -10.54
CA SER A 115 -27.58 -21.04 -11.66
C SER A 115 -28.53 -22.24 -11.60
N THR A 116 -28.78 -22.80 -10.41
CA THR A 116 -29.69 -23.94 -10.21
C THR A 116 -31.18 -23.56 -10.24
N ALA A 117 -31.52 -22.29 -10.03
CA ALA A 117 -32.90 -21.79 -10.09
C ALA A 117 -33.35 -21.46 -11.53
N SER A 118 -32.44 -21.54 -12.50
CA SER A 118 -32.65 -21.19 -13.91
C SER A 118 -32.95 -22.41 -14.82
N GLU A 119 -32.98 -23.63 -14.25
CA GLU A 119 -33.35 -24.91 -14.90
C GLU A 119 -34.73 -25.38 -14.42
#